data_AF-A0A1A2MSF0-F1
#
_entry.id   AF-A0A1A2MSF0-F1
#
_cell.length_a   1.000
_cell.length_b   1.000
_cell.length_c   1.000
_cell.angle_alpha   90.00
_cell.angle_beta   90.00
_cell.angle_gamma   90.00
#
_symmetry.space_group_name_H-M   'P 1'
#
loop_
_entity.id
_entity.type
_entity.pdbx_description
1 polymer ?
#
loop_
_entity_poly.entity_id
_entity_poly.type
_entity_poly.pdbx_seq_one_letter_code
_entity_poly.pdbx_strand_id
1 'polypeptide(L)'
;MESTYTMWARRLEVPVARATYEIHAAGASLEVAGALHRPLGSPVLVLERISHGKDDKALEVAEFYNRPERYRFSLTLPRNRAGPRRRDRRAACDRLTSAADGTRPHSLSQFSTHSSVTHGSSPSIRKATGRNMFS
;
A
#
# COMPACT_ATOMS: atom_id res chain seq x y z
N MET A 1 -17.74 -15.35 -11.21
CA MET A 1 -17.85 -14.17 -10.31
C MET A 1 -17.05 -13.04 -10.91
N GLU A 2 -17.67 -11.88 -11.13
CA GLU A 2 -16.98 -10.69 -11.66
C GLU A 2 -16.43 -9.87 -10.48
N SER A 3 -15.17 -9.42 -10.56
CA SER A 3 -14.60 -8.49 -9.58
C SER A 3 -14.92 -7.04 -9.97
N THR A 4 -14.86 -6.13 -9.00
CA THR A 4 -15.03 -4.68 -9.25
C THR A 4 -14.12 -4.18 -10.38
N TYR A 5 -12.86 -4.64 -10.43
CA TYR A 5 -11.91 -4.25 -11.47
C TYR A 5 -12.22 -4.81 -12.84
N THR A 6 -12.66 -6.06 -12.91
CA THR A 6 -13.09 -6.63 -14.20
C THR A 6 -14.34 -5.95 -14.70
N MET A 7 -15.25 -5.52 -13.81
CA MET A 7 -16.43 -4.75 -14.18
C MET A 7 -16.06 -3.37 -14.71
N TRP A 8 -15.20 -2.61 -14.00
CA TRP A 8 -14.74 -1.30 -14.46
C TRP A 8 -14.04 -1.37 -15.81
N ALA A 9 -13.12 -2.33 -15.99
CA ALA A 9 -12.39 -2.47 -17.23
C ALA A 9 -13.28 -2.88 -18.41
N ARG A 10 -14.23 -3.80 -18.21
CA ARG A 10 -15.01 -4.37 -19.31
C ARG A 10 -16.29 -3.61 -19.63
N ARG A 11 -16.97 -3.09 -18.61
CA ARG A 11 -18.30 -2.48 -18.78
C ARG A 11 -18.23 -0.96 -18.87
N LEU A 12 -17.27 -0.35 -18.16
CA LEU A 12 -17.12 1.10 -18.11
C LEU A 12 -15.91 1.59 -18.92
N GLU A 13 -15.13 0.68 -19.50
CA GLU A 13 -13.89 0.99 -20.22
C GLU A 13 -12.87 1.80 -19.37
N VAL A 14 -12.93 1.62 -18.05
CA VAL A 14 -12.03 2.28 -17.07
C VAL A 14 -11.07 1.25 -16.47
N PRO A 15 -9.94 0.94 -17.13
CA PRO A 15 -8.94 0.05 -16.57
C PRO A 15 -8.15 0.75 -15.44
N VAL A 16 -7.87 0.01 -14.37
CA VAL A 16 -6.87 0.43 -13.37
C VAL A 16 -5.49 0.32 -14.01
N ALA A 17 -4.78 1.43 -14.12
CA ALA A 17 -3.44 1.50 -14.70
C ALA A 17 -2.33 1.29 -13.66
N ARG A 18 -2.56 1.79 -12.44
CA ARG A 18 -1.58 1.75 -11.34
C ARG A 18 -2.33 1.64 -10.00
N ALA A 19 -1.68 1.06 -9.00
CA ALA A 19 -2.15 1.18 -7.63
C ALA A 19 -0.97 1.37 -6.66
N THR A 20 -1.17 2.20 -5.64
CA THR A 20 -0.26 2.35 -4.50
C THR A 20 -0.83 1.58 -3.32
N TYR A 21 0.03 0.86 -2.61
CA TYR A 21 -0.31 0.09 -1.42
C TYR A 21 0.50 0.60 -0.23
N GLU A 22 -0.16 0.88 0.88
CA GLU A 22 0.50 1.11 2.18
C GLU A 22 0.08 0.01 3.14
N ILE A 23 1.05 -0.67 3.75
CA ILE A 23 0.81 -1.77 4.67
C ILE A 23 1.41 -1.39 6.02
N HIS A 24 0.60 -1.42 7.07
CA HIS A 24 1.06 -1.15 8.43
C HIS A 24 0.32 -2.00 9.46
N ALA A 25 0.89 -2.11 10.65
CA ALA A 25 0.24 -2.75 11.80
C ALA A 25 -0.45 -1.69 12.66
N ALA A 26 -1.63 -2.00 13.17
CA ALA A 26 -2.36 -1.15 14.09
C ALA A 26 -3.09 -1.99 15.16
N GLY A 27 -3.56 -1.34 16.22
CA GLY A 27 -4.57 -1.91 17.12
C GLY A 27 -5.97 -1.68 16.55
N ALA A 28 -6.85 -2.68 16.65
CA ALA A 28 -8.23 -2.55 16.20
C ALA A 28 -8.96 -1.46 16.99
N SER A 29 -9.49 -0.46 16.29
CA SER A 29 -10.44 0.50 16.86
C SER A 29 -11.73 -0.20 17.29
N LEU A 30 -12.61 0.48 18.04
CA LEU A 30 -13.87 -0.13 18.51
C LEU A 30 -14.71 -0.71 17.37
N GLU A 31 -14.83 0.03 16.27
CA GLU A 31 -15.59 -0.40 15.10
C GLU A 31 -14.95 -1.61 14.40
N VAL A 32 -13.62 -1.56 14.20
CA VAL A 32 -12.87 -2.65 13.56
C VAL A 32 -12.89 -3.90 14.45
N ALA A 33 -12.72 -3.73 15.76
CA ALA A 33 -12.75 -4.80 16.75
C ALA A 33 -14.12 -5.50 16.75
N GLY A 34 -15.21 -4.72 16.77
CA GLY A 34 -16.57 -5.26 16.68
C GLY A 34 -16.78 -6.07 15.41
N ALA A 35 -16.43 -5.51 14.26
CA ALA A 35 -16.67 -6.15 12.98
C ALA A 35 -15.78 -7.40 12.75
N LEU A 36 -14.55 -7.40 13.29
CA LEU A 36 -13.66 -8.56 13.26
C LEU A 36 -13.94 -9.58 14.39
N HIS A 37 -14.89 -9.30 15.28
CA HIS A 37 -15.20 -10.11 16.47
C HIS A 37 -13.95 -10.36 17.33
N ARG A 38 -13.23 -9.28 17.63
CA ARG A 38 -12.00 -9.27 18.41
C ARG A 38 -12.09 -8.27 19.57
N PRO A 39 -11.29 -8.46 20.64
CA PRO A 39 -11.12 -7.44 21.67
C PRO A 39 -10.60 -6.12 21.07
N LEU A 40 -11.04 -4.99 21.63
CA LEU A 40 -10.49 -3.67 21.34
C LEU A 40 -8.95 -3.68 21.46
N GLY A 41 -8.27 -3.02 20.52
CA GLY A 41 -6.81 -2.95 20.51
C GLY A 41 -6.11 -4.21 20.00
N SER A 42 -6.84 -5.27 19.64
CA SER A 42 -6.24 -6.47 19.02
C SER A 42 -5.41 -6.11 17.79
N PRO A 43 -4.25 -6.75 17.56
CA PRO A 43 -3.41 -6.44 16.42
C PRO A 43 -4.14 -6.71 15.10
N VAL A 44 -4.03 -5.78 14.16
CA VAL A 44 -4.56 -5.88 12.80
C VAL A 44 -3.50 -5.46 11.79
N LEU A 45 -3.53 -6.10 10.62
CA LEU A 45 -2.77 -5.67 9.45
C LEU A 45 -3.68 -4.78 8.60
N VAL A 46 -3.33 -3.50 8.52
CA VAL A 46 -4.01 -2.52 7.69
C VAL A 46 -3.35 -2.50 6.32
N LEU A 47 -4.17 -2.59 5.29
CA LEU A 47 -3.75 -2.36 3.91
C LEU A 47 -4.59 -1.23 3.33
N GLU A 48 -3.93 -0.13 3.00
CA GLU A 48 -4.52 0.96 2.22
C GLU A 48 -4.13 0.78 0.75
N ARG A 49 -5.11 0.98 -0.13
CA ARG A 49 -4.91 0.90 -1.57
C ARG A 49 -5.55 2.09 -2.25
N ILE A 50 -4.76 2.79 -3.04
CA ILE A 50 -5.24 3.81 -3.97
C ILE A 50 -5.03 3.29 -5.38
N SER A 51 -6.13 3.15 -6.14
CA SER A 51 -6.09 2.71 -7.54
C SER A 51 -6.29 3.91 -8.47
N HIS A 52 -5.48 3.98 -9.51
CA HIS A 52 -5.46 5.08 -10.47
C HIS A 52 -5.82 4.61 -11.89
N GLY A 53 -6.53 5.45 -12.61
CA GLY A 53 -6.82 5.29 -14.04
C GLY A 53 -5.64 5.67 -14.92
N LYS A 54 -5.84 5.63 -16.24
CA LYS A 54 -4.79 5.97 -17.22
C LYS A 54 -4.38 7.45 -17.17
N ASP A 55 -5.27 8.32 -16.73
CA ASP A 55 -5.03 9.76 -16.55
C ASP A 55 -4.48 10.09 -15.14
N ASP A 56 -4.01 9.07 -14.42
CA ASP A 56 -3.50 9.13 -13.03
C ASP A 56 -4.53 9.60 -11.98
N LYS A 57 -5.80 9.78 -12.37
CA LYS A 57 -6.88 10.10 -11.43
C LYS A 57 -7.19 8.90 -10.54
N ALA A 58 -7.42 9.18 -9.26
CA ALA A 58 -7.83 8.16 -8.30
C ALA A 58 -9.23 7.64 -8.63
N LEU A 59 -9.32 6.33 -8.87
CA LEU A 59 -10.57 5.59 -9.10
C LEU A 59 -11.12 5.00 -7.80
N GLU A 60 -10.23 4.62 -6.89
CA GLU A 60 -10.58 3.93 -5.66
C GLU A 60 -9.61 4.32 -4.54
N VAL A 61 -10.16 4.54 -3.35
CA VAL A 61 -9.42 4.47 -2.08
C VAL A 61 -10.09 3.41 -1.22
N ALA A 62 -9.34 2.37 -0.87
CA ALA A 62 -9.84 1.28 -0.06
C ALA A 62 -8.90 0.98 1.09
N GLU A 63 -9.50 0.76 2.25
CA GLU A 63 -8.79 0.36 3.46
C GLU A 63 -9.29 -1.02 3.90
N PHE A 64 -8.35 -1.93 4.12
CA PHE A 64 -8.61 -3.31 4.51
C PHE A 64 -8.03 -3.59 5.88
N TYR A 65 -8.85 -4.14 6.77
CA TYR A 65 -8.41 -4.61 8.08
C TYR A 65 -8.36 -6.14 8.08
N ASN A 66 -7.15 -6.69 8.22
CA ASN A 66 -6.90 -8.12 8.13
C ASN A 66 -6.40 -8.67 9.46
N ARG A 67 -6.82 -9.90 9.77
CA ARG A 67 -6.36 -10.63 10.95
C ARG A 67 -4.96 -11.20 10.71
N PRO A 68 -3.96 -10.87 11.54
CA PRO A 68 -2.58 -11.30 11.31
C PRO A 68 -2.42 -12.83 11.42
N GLU A 69 -3.30 -13.52 12.14
CA GLU A 69 -3.25 -15.00 12.24
C GLU A 69 -3.75 -15.70 10.97
N ARG A 70 -4.41 -14.97 10.05
CA ARG A 70 -5.04 -15.53 8.84
C ARG A 70 -4.50 -14.95 7.53
N TYR A 71 -3.78 -13.84 7.60
CA TYR A 71 -3.28 -13.13 6.42
C TYR A 71 -1.79 -12.85 6.52
N ARG A 72 -1.10 -13.06 5.40
CA ARG A 72 0.30 -12.73 5.21
C ARG A 72 0.46 -12.03 3.87
N PHE A 73 1.23 -10.95 3.86
CA PHE A 73 1.70 -10.32 2.63
C PHE A 73 3.08 -10.87 2.27
N SER A 74 3.29 -11.14 0.98
CA SER A 74 4.57 -11.56 0.42
C SER A 74 4.91 -10.65 -0.74
N LEU A 75 6.15 -10.18 -0.79
CA LEU A 75 6.66 -9.30 -1.83
C LEU A 75 8.03 -9.80 -2.29
N THR A 76 8.22 -9.92 -3.60
CA THR A 76 9.54 -10.16 -4.18
C THR A 76 10.06 -8.85 -4.74
N LEU A 77 11.08 -8.29 -4.09
CA LEU A 77 11.73 -7.07 -4.54
C LEU A 77 13.01 -7.43 -5.30
N PRO A 78 13.08 -7.21 -6.63
CA PRO A 78 14.31 -7.42 -7.36
C PRO A 78 15.37 -6.44 -6.86
N ARG A 79 16.56 -6.95 -6.57
CA ARG A 79 17.69 -6.09 -6.19
C ARG A 79 18.19 -5.35 -7.43
N ASN A 80 17.89 -4.06 -7.54
CA ASN A 80 18.52 -3.22 -8.55
C ASN A 80 20.01 -3.02 -8.19
N ARG A 81 20.91 -3.62 -8.97
CA ARG A 81 22.38 -3.52 -8.78
C ARG A 81 22.99 -2.22 -9.34
N ALA A 82 22.20 -1.36 -9.98
CA ALA A 82 22.67 -0.11 -10.60
C ALA A 82 22.76 1.09 -9.62
N GLY A 83 22.64 0.87 -8.32
CA GLY A 83 22.90 1.93 -7.33
C GLY A 83 24.40 2.24 -7.21
N PRO A 84 24.79 3.49 -6.89
CA PRO A 84 26.19 3.85 -6.69
C PRO A 84 26.81 2.89 -5.67
N ARG A 85 27.90 2.22 -6.06
CA ARG A 85 28.65 1.36 -5.15
C ARG A 85 29.08 2.23 -3.98
N ARG A 86 28.66 1.85 -2.78
CA ARG A 86 29.05 2.47 -1.50
C ARG A 86 30.54 2.20 -1.23
N ARG A 87 31.43 2.64 -2.11
CA ARG A 87 32.86 2.79 -1.83
C ARG A 87 33.03 4.19 -1.25
N ASP A 88 33.82 4.26 -0.19
CA ASP A 88 34.12 5.44 0.63
C ASP A 88 33.12 5.78 1.75
N ARG A 89 32.94 4.80 2.64
CA ARG A 89 32.46 5.06 4.02
C ARG A 89 33.49 5.82 4.88
N ARG A 90 34.74 5.95 4.43
CA ARG A 90 35.80 6.62 5.20
C ARG A 90 35.83 8.14 5.04
N ALA A 91 35.35 8.69 3.91
CA ALA A 91 35.38 10.13 3.65
C ALA A 91 34.11 10.90 4.09
N ALA A 92 33.05 10.19 4.50
CA ALA A 92 31.76 10.81 4.88
C ALA A 92 31.62 11.02 6.40
N CYS A 93 32.38 10.29 7.22
CA CYS A 93 32.40 10.52 8.67
C CYS A 93 33.02 11.89 9.01
N ASP A 94 33.98 12.35 8.20
CA ASP A 94 34.70 13.59 8.45
C ASP A 94 33.96 14.86 8.00
N ARG A 95 32.80 14.72 7.33
CA ARG A 95 32.00 15.86 6.83
C ARG A 95 30.65 16.07 7.51
N LEU A 96 30.24 15.20 8.43
CA LEU A 96 28.94 15.31 9.12
C LEU A 96 28.96 16.21 10.37
N THR A 97 30.06 16.91 10.66
CA THR A 97 30.12 17.94 11.70
C THR A 97 29.85 19.37 11.20
N SER A 98 29.57 19.57 9.90
CA SER A 98 29.28 20.91 9.38
C SER A 98 28.26 20.88 8.25
N ALA A 99 26.97 20.85 8.62
CA ALA A 99 25.89 21.60 7.96
C ALA A 99 24.55 21.02 8.41
N ALA A 100 23.98 21.63 9.45
CA ALA A 100 22.55 21.75 9.54
C ALA A 100 22.13 22.73 8.44
N ASP A 101 21.56 22.24 7.33
CA ASP A 101 20.51 23.00 6.66
C ASP A 101 19.63 22.09 5.81
N GLY A 102 18.34 22.38 5.86
CA GLY A 102 17.28 21.54 5.33
C GLY A 102 17.31 21.45 3.80
N THR A 103 17.04 20.24 3.29
CA THR A 103 16.08 19.93 2.22
C THR A 103 16.17 18.43 1.94
N ARG A 104 15.09 17.68 2.17
CA ARG A 104 14.99 16.26 1.84
C ARG A 104 14.56 16.11 0.37
N PRO A 105 15.30 15.41 -0.50
CA PRO A 105 14.79 15.09 -1.83
C PRO A 105 13.87 13.87 -1.77
N HIS A 106 12.61 14.06 -2.15
CA HIS A 106 11.68 12.98 -2.48
C HIS A 106 12.00 12.45 -3.87
N SER A 107 12.66 11.30 -3.95
CA SER A 107 12.71 10.49 -5.16
C SER A 107 12.36 9.06 -4.80
N LEU A 108 11.10 8.69 -5.00
CA LEU A 108 10.65 7.31 -4.92
C LEU A 108 10.55 6.77 -6.34
N SER A 109 11.53 5.93 -6.68
CA SER A 109 11.55 5.11 -7.88
C SER A 109 10.29 4.25 -7.95
N GLN A 110 9.57 4.34 -9.07
CA GLN A 110 8.44 3.47 -9.38
C GLN A 110 8.92 2.02 -9.44
N PHE A 111 8.54 1.21 -8.46
CA PHE A 111 8.78 -0.24 -8.47
C PHE A 111 7.51 -0.95 -8.97
N SER A 112 7.60 -1.57 -10.14
CA SER A 112 6.56 -2.50 -10.59
C SER A 112 6.61 -3.72 -9.66
N THR A 113 5.54 -3.90 -8.89
CA THR A 113 5.48 -4.90 -7.83
C THR A 113 4.38 -5.90 -8.14
N HIS A 114 4.75 -7.14 -8.46
CA HIS A 114 3.81 -8.25 -8.50
C HIS A 114 3.53 -8.70 -7.06
N SER A 115 2.53 -8.08 -6.43
CA SER A 115 2.04 -8.46 -5.11
C SER A 115 0.99 -9.56 -5.27
N SER A 116 1.29 -10.78 -4.84
CA SER A 116 0.30 -11.85 -4.77
C SER A 116 -0.31 -11.86 -3.36
N VAL A 117 -1.56 -11.40 -3.24
CA VAL A 117 -2.35 -11.55 -2.02
C VAL A 117 -3.05 -12.91 -2.09
N THR A 118 -2.53 -13.90 -1.36
CA THR A 118 -3.24 -15.16 -1.16
C THR A 118 -4.46 -14.89 -0.27
N HIS A 119 -5.64 -14.77 -0.90
CA HIS A 119 -6.91 -14.67 -0.19
C HIS A 119 -7.26 -16.06 0.36
N GLY A 120 -6.87 -16.34 1.60
CA GLY A 120 -7.55 -17.39 2.36
C GLY A 120 -9.01 -16.96 2.54
N SER A 121 -9.95 -17.89 2.36
CA SER A 121 -11.40 -17.68 2.50
C SER A 121 -11.79 -17.27 3.93
N SER A 122 -11.51 -16.03 4.31
CA SER A 122 -11.77 -15.50 5.64
C SER A 122 -12.23 -14.04 5.54
N PRO A 123 -13.01 -13.56 6.52
CA PRO A 123 -13.61 -12.24 6.44
C PRO A 123 -12.52 -11.16 6.54
N SER A 124 -12.40 -10.35 5.50
CA SER A 124 -11.67 -9.09 5.44
C SER A 124 -12.70 -7.98 5.30
N ILE A 125 -12.53 -6.89 6.05
CA ILE A 125 -13.45 -5.75 5.99
C ILE A 125 -12.80 -4.69 5.12
N ARG A 126 -13.50 -4.30 4.06
CA ARG A 126 -13.15 -3.18 3.19
C ARG A 126 -14.01 -1.98 3.57
N LYS A 127 -13.39 -0.91 4.05
CA LYS A 127 -14.03 0.41 4.04
C LYS A 127 -13.74 1.07 2.69
N ALA A 128 -14.80 1.41 1.98
CA ALA A 128 -14.73 2.22 0.77
C ALA A 128 -15.16 3.65 1.13
N THR A 129 -14.21 4.58 1.14
CA THR A 129 -14.53 6.00 1.32
C THR A 129 -15.02 6.55 -0.02
N GLY A 130 -16.33 6.40 -0.26
CA GLY A 130 -16.98 6.87 -1.48
C GLY A 130 -17.05 8.38 -1.52
N ARG A 131 -16.13 9.03 -2.24
CA ARG A 131 -16.41 10.33 -2.86
C ARG A 131 -16.80 10.04 -4.31
N ASN A 132 -18.10 9.87 -4.55
CA ASN A 132 -18.64 9.82 -5.90
C ASN A 132 -18.34 11.17 -6.57
N MET A 133 -17.33 11.22 -7.43
CA MET A 133 -17.18 12.26 -8.45
C MET A 133 -17.48 11.63 -9.81
N PHE A 134 -18.77 11.44 -10.07
CA PHE A 134 -19.29 11.38 -11.42
C PHE A 134 -20.35 12.48 -11.50
N SER A 135 -20.01 13.58 -12.17
CA SER A 135 -20.91 14.57 -12.74
C SER A 135 -20.51 14.77 -14.20
#